data_AF-K9Y6T9-F1
#
_entry.id   AF-K9Y6T9-F1
#
_cell.length_a   1.000
_cell.length_b   1.000
_cell.length_c   1.000
_cell.angle_alpha   90.00
_cell.angle_beta   90.00
_cell.angle_gamma   90.00
#
_symmetry.space_group_name_H-M   'P 1'
#
loop_
_entity.id
_entity.type
_entity.pdbx_description
1 polymer ?
#
loop_
_entity_poly.entity_id
_entity_poly.type
_entity_poly.pdbx_seq_one_letter_code
_entity_poly.pdbx_strand_id
1 'polypeptide(L)'
;MDLNTILRFLVIISCCSLIIRVLRSRSNWGWLGVAIGILSIMGVSLWFAPEKVGLIGLFLWLVFVLIPTLGLRQVNHWVYQEKFQQAKQLASCLSWLHLGDGWQEQPKFLRALALTQKGDIETAEALLNRYSKPPHYGFQYTAQAIRFRIEARWQDCLNWLQTEISHQQLWQNSSLATVYLRTLGEVGDLNGLIWAVQSHQHQLKHLGNEMTVNLARLYVFAFAGEIQEVQKLFASALKVYPKNVQNFWLATAEIAAGNQEIGQKILFNINNKDLALEAAIAARLSEPCPEAQLILTAESLRIIAALKQDLQEEINYGGAIKIAPTQANITYSLMLINILVFILEIQQGGSQNLETLDQLGAAVPEAIISGEPWRLFTANFLHYGSIHLGSNLLGLWILGPYVECYLGWVRYLIIYVISGIAAITIFTLVTLKTGQGDEILVGASAAIMGLMGATFMILWRGWRQDKSKLAQERLRLVAVIIGLQIIFDLSVANVSFLGHFFGLVFGIIITRIFLLIRDSKPSQTQLN
;
A
#
# COMPACT_ATOMS: atom_id res chain seq x y z
N MET A 1 -2.38 31.26 -1.10
CA MET A 1 -1.65 30.26 -0.28
C MET A 1 -0.15 30.43 -0.46
N ASP A 2 0.62 30.56 0.61
CA ASP A 2 2.09 30.56 0.54
C ASP A 2 2.62 29.12 0.42
N LEU A 3 3.25 28.80 -0.71
CA LEU A 3 3.84 27.49 -1.00
C LEU A 3 4.82 27.08 0.10
N ASN A 4 5.66 28.02 0.53
CA ASN A 4 6.71 27.77 1.49
C ASN A 4 6.15 27.25 2.82
N THR A 5 5.03 27.81 3.28
CA THR A 5 4.33 27.35 4.49
C THR A 5 3.76 25.94 4.35
N ILE A 6 3.10 25.61 3.24
CA ILE A 6 2.53 24.28 3.01
C ILE A 6 3.64 23.21 3.00
N LEU A 7 4.72 23.47 2.27
CA LEU A 7 5.85 22.54 2.16
C LEU A 7 6.53 22.32 3.50
N ARG A 8 6.67 23.37 4.34
CA ARG A 8 7.19 23.24 5.70
C ARG A 8 6.36 22.26 6.52
N PHE A 9 5.03 22.42 6.56
CA PHE A 9 4.14 21.52 7.30
C PHE A 9 4.25 20.08 6.81
N LEU A 10 4.22 19.88 5.48
CA LEU A 10 4.30 18.54 4.88
C LEU A 10 5.58 17.81 5.27
N VAL A 11 6.73 18.48 5.12
CA VAL A 11 8.04 17.87 5.41
C VAL A 11 8.19 17.60 6.90
N ILE A 12 7.79 18.54 7.77
CA ILE A 12 7.87 18.37 9.23
C ILE A 12 7.02 17.18 9.68
N ILE A 13 5.75 17.10 9.25
CA ILE A 13 4.86 15.99 9.61
C ILE A 13 5.44 14.67 9.12
N SER A 14 5.96 14.61 7.88
CA SER A 14 6.57 13.40 7.34
C SER A 14 7.81 12.97 8.12
N CYS A 15 8.71 13.90 8.45
CA CYS A 15 9.93 13.59 9.21
C CYS A 15 9.59 13.15 10.64
N CYS A 16 8.68 13.83 11.33
CA CYS A 16 8.21 13.43 12.66
C CYS A 16 7.57 12.03 12.65
N SER A 17 6.76 11.72 11.63
CA SER A 17 6.18 10.38 11.46
C SER A 17 7.25 9.31 11.27
N LEU A 18 8.27 9.59 10.45
CA LEU A 18 9.40 8.69 10.23
C LEU A 18 10.19 8.45 11.51
N ILE A 19 10.46 9.50 12.29
CA ILE A 19 11.14 9.41 13.59
C ILE A 19 10.34 8.52 14.55
N ILE A 20 9.04 8.77 14.71
CA ILE A 20 8.17 7.96 15.58
C ILE A 20 8.18 6.49 15.15
N ARG A 21 8.15 6.21 13.84
CA ARG A 21 8.20 4.85 13.30
C ARG A 21 9.51 4.15 13.64
N VAL A 22 10.66 4.82 13.43
CA VAL A 22 11.98 4.26 13.76
C VAL A 22 12.09 3.99 15.26
N LEU A 23 11.70 4.95 16.10
CA LEU A 23 11.75 4.79 17.56
C LEU A 23 10.86 3.65 18.07
N ARG A 24 9.68 3.45 17.46
CA ARG A 24 8.79 2.33 17.80
C ARG A 24 9.32 0.98 17.34
N SER A 25 9.92 0.91 16.15
CA SER A 25 10.43 -0.34 15.58
C SER A 25 11.82 -0.74 16.11
N ARG A 26 12.57 0.21 16.68
CA ARG A 26 13.98 0.05 17.10
C ARG A 26 14.88 -0.51 16.00
N SER A 27 14.51 -0.28 14.74
CA SER A 27 15.18 -0.75 13.53
C SER A 27 15.20 0.38 12.51
N ASN A 28 16.01 0.24 11.46
CA ASN A 28 16.09 1.21 10.38
C ASN A 28 16.60 2.59 10.84
N TRP A 29 17.70 2.60 11.61
CA TRP A 29 18.26 3.81 12.22
C TRP A 29 18.82 4.80 11.19
N GLY A 30 19.17 4.34 9.98
CA GLY A 30 19.60 5.24 8.90
C GLY A 30 18.53 6.27 8.56
N TRP A 31 17.25 5.87 8.58
CA TRP A 31 16.12 6.76 8.36
C TRP A 31 15.92 7.81 9.45
N LEU A 32 16.32 7.53 10.69
CA LEU A 32 16.32 8.52 11.77
C LEU A 32 17.33 9.63 11.46
N GLY A 33 18.53 9.25 11.03
CA GLY A 33 19.58 10.19 10.63
C GLY A 33 19.13 11.09 9.48
N VAL A 34 18.48 10.52 8.46
CA VAL A 34 17.91 11.28 7.34
C VAL A 34 16.85 12.28 7.82
N ALA A 35 15.89 11.83 8.64
CA ALA A 35 14.80 12.68 9.12
C ALA A 35 15.30 13.85 9.97
N ILE A 36 16.22 13.57 10.91
CA ILE A 36 16.83 14.62 11.76
C ILE A 36 17.65 15.57 10.90
N GLY A 37 18.45 15.06 9.96
CA GLY A 37 19.25 15.89 9.05
C GLY A 37 18.41 16.89 8.26
N ILE A 38 17.28 16.44 7.69
CA ILE A 38 16.34 17.31 6.97
C ILE A 38 15.80 18.41 7.91
N LEU A 39 15.31 18.03 9.10
CA LEU A 39 14.75 18.98 10.06
C LEU A 39 15.79 19.99 10.56
N SER A 40 17.03 19.55 10.79
CA SER A 40 18.14 20.41 11.19
C SER A 40 18.48 21.42 10.10
N ILE A 41 18.59 21.00 8.84
CA ILE A 41 18.86 21.90 7.71
C ILE A 41 17.71 22.90 7.53
N MET A 42 16.46 22.46 7.66
CA MET A 42 15.30 23.36 7.65
C MET A 42 15.34 24.38 8.79
N GLY A 43 15.69 23.94 10.00
CA GLY A 43 15.82 24.80 11.18
C GLY A 43 16.89 25.87 11.01
N VAL A 44 18.07 25.51 10.49
CA VAL A 44 19.14 26.47 10.16
C VAL A 44 18.70 27.41 9.04
N SER A 45 18.00 26.91 8.03
CA SER A 45 17.54 27.71 6.89
C SER A 45 16.53 28.80 7.30
N LEU A 46 15.83 28.65 8.44
CA LEU A 46 14.94 29.70 8.97
C LEU A 46 15.69 31.00 9.29
N TRP A 47 16.99 30.92 9.60
CA TRP A 47 17.80 32.08 9.98
C TRP A 47 18.34 32.84 8.78
N PHE A 48 18.55 32.16 7.64
CA PHE A 48 19.23 32.74 6.47
C PHE A 48 18.34 32.90 5.24
N ALA A 49 17.28 32.09 5.10
CA ALA A 49 16.36 32.12 3.97
C ALA A 49 14.96 31.64 4.39
N PRO A 50 14.28 32.35 5.33
CA PRO A 50 12.97 31.95 5.87
C PRO A 50 11.91 31.73 4.77
N GLU A 51 12.00 32.46 3.67
CA GLU A 51 11.11 32.37 2.51
C GLU A 51 11.33 31.14 1.62
N LYS A 52 12.44 30.41 1.77
CA LYS A 52 12.79 29.22 0.96
C LYS A 52 12.82 27.90 1.75
N VAL A 53 12.63 27.93 3.06
CA VAL A 53 12.80 26.75 3.94
C VAL A 53 11.95 25.55 3.51
N GLY A 54 10.71 25.78 3.11
CA GLY A 54 9.80 24.76 2.61
C GLY A 54 10.27 24.13 1.30
N LEU A 55 10.82 24.93 0.37
CA LEU A 55 11.38 24.43 -0.89
C LEU A 55 12.66 23.61 -0.64
N ILE A 56 13.55 24.09 0.22
CA ILE A 56 14.77 23.37 0.64
C ILE A 56 14.37 22.05 1.30
N GLY A 57 13.42 22.09 2.24
CA GLY A 57 12.90 20.92 2.92
C GLY A 57 12.28 19.90 1.95
N LEU A 58 11.46 20.36 1.01
CA LEU A 58 10.84 19.50 -0.01
C LEU A 58 11.89 18.84 -0.88
N PHE A 59 12.89 19.59 -1.37
CA PHE A 59 13.96 19.06 -2.20
C PHE A 59 14.72 17.94 -1.47
N LEU A 60 15.15 18.19 -0.23
CA LEU A 60 15.84 17.19 0.58
C LEU A 60 14.94 15.97 0.85
N TRP A 61 13.67 16.20 1.16
CA TRP A 61 12.70 15.13 1.36
C TRP A 61 12.49 14.28 0.10
N LEU A 62 12.39 14.89 -1.08
CA LEU A 62 12.27 14.16 -2.35
C LEU A 62 13.49 13.28 -2.60
N VAL A 63 14.70 13.84 -2.42
CA VAL A 63 15.97 13.15 -2.70
C VAL A 63 16.28 12.05 -1.70
N PHE A 64 16.08 12.29 -0.41
CA PHE A 64 16.52 11.38 0.65
C PHE A 64 15.39 10.54 1.25
N VAL A 65 14.13 10.88 1.00
CA VAL A 65 12.97 10.11 1.50
C VAL A 65 12.16 9.50 0.37
N LEU A 66 11.63 10.31 -0.54
CA LEU A 66 10.70 9.79 -1.56
C LEU A 66 11.40 8.88 -2.57
N ILE A 67 12.47 9.35 -3.22
CA ILE A 67 13.19 8.60 -4.26
C ILE A 67 13.71 7.26 -3.71
N PRO A 68 14.39 7.20 -2.55
CA PRO A 68 14.84 5.93 -1.99
C PRO A 68 13.67 5.01 -1.65
N THR A 69 12.59 5.53 -1.05
CA THR A 69 11.42 4.71 -0.70
C THR A 69 10.75 4.10 -1.94
N LEU A 70 10.53 4.89 -2.99
CA LEU A 70 9.94 4.40 -4.24
C LEU A 70 10.89 3.46 -4.98
N GLY A 71 12.17 3.80 -5.02
CA GLY A 71 13.21 2.99 -5.62
C GLY A 71 13.31 1.61 -4.97
N LEU A 72 13.33 1.54 -3.63
CA LEU A 72 13.36 0.26 -2.90
C LEU A 72 12.10 -0.58 -3.15
N ARG A 73 10.92 0.06 -3.25
CA ARG A 73 9.69 -0.64 -3.66
C ARG A 73 9.83 -1.27 -5.04
N GLN A 74 10.41 -0.55 -6.00
CA GLN A 74 10.64 -1.07 -7.35
C GLN A 74 11.68 -2.19 -7.38
N VAL A 75 12.77 -2.06 -6.60
CA VAL A 75 13.76 -3.12 -6.41
C VAL A 75 13.08 -4.39 -5.90
N ASN A 76 12.29 -4.29 -4.83
CA ASN A 76 11.56 -5.44 -4.27
C ASN A 76 10.56 -6.02 -5.27
N HIS A 77 9.85 -5.18 -6.02
CA HIS A 77 8.94 -5.63 -7.08
C HIS A 77 9.66 -6.46 -8.15
N TRP A 78 10.85 -6.03 -8.59
CA TRP A 78 11.66 -6.81 -9.54
C TRP A 78 12.25 -8.07 -8.92
N VAL A 79 12.61 -8.07 -7.63
CA VAL A 79 13.04 -9.27 -6.90
C VAL A 79 11.93 -10.33 -6.92
N TYR A 80 10.68 -9.93 -6.67
CA TYR A 80 9.54 -10.87 -6.71
C TYR A 80 9.21 -11.38 -8.11
N GLN A 81 9.58 -10.63 -9.15
CA GLN A 81 9.51 -11.07 -10.55
C GLN A 81 10.75 -11.85 -11.00
N GLU A 82 11.68 -12.13 -10.09
CA GLU A 82 12.96 -12.80 -10.39
C GLU A 82 13.82 -12.04 -11.42
N LYS A 83 13.65 -10.72 -11.51
CA LYS A 83 14.44 -9.82 -12.38
C LYS A 83 15.63 -9.24 -11.61
N PHE A 84 16.48 -10.13 -11.09
CA PHE A 84 17.55 -9.77 -10.15
C PHE A 84 18.58 -8.79 -10.73
N GLN A 85 18.88 -8.88 -12.03
CA GLN A 85 19.84 -7.97 -12.67
C GLN A 85 19.33 -6.51 -12.70
N GLN A 86 18.04 -6.31 -12.97
CA GLN A 86 17.42 -4.98 -12.98
C GLN A 86 17.32 -4.42 -11.56
N ALA A 87 16.88 -5.26 -10.62
CA ALA A 87 16.87 -4.95 -9.20
C ALA A 87 18.25 -4.51 -8.70
N LYS A 88 19.30 -5.24 -9.07
CA LYS A 88 20.70 -4.94 -8.72
C LYS A 88 21.11 -3.55 -9.23
N GLN A 89 20.87 -3.24 -10.51
CA GLN A 89 21.27 -1.97 -11.11
C GLN A 89 20.66 -0.78 -10.38
N LEU A 90 19.36 -0.83 -10.10
CA LEU A 90 18.67 0.24 -9.38
C LEU A 90 19.14 0.32 -7.92
N ALA A 91 19.27 -0.81 -7.23
CA ALA A 91 19.79 -0.84 -5.86
C ALA A 91 21.20 -0.24 -5.76
N SER A 92 22.08 -0.48 -6.74
CA SER A 92 23.42 0.13 -6.79
C SER A 92 23.39 1.65 -6.95
N CYS A 93 22.41 2.20 -7.65
CA CYS A 93 22.25 3.65 -7.74
C CYS A 93 21.72 4.22 -6.42
N LEU A 94 20.74 3.54 -5.85
CA LEU A 94 20.04 3.95 -4.63
C LEU A 94 20.90 3.88 -3.37
N SER A 95 21.90 2.99 -3.32
CA SER A 95 22.78 2.84 -2.16
C SER A 95 23.56 4.12 -1.83
N TRP A 96 23.76 5.02 -2.78
CA TRP A 96 24.37 6.34 -2.55
C TRP A 96 23.48 7.31 -1.77
N LEU A 97 22.16 7.14 -1.84
CA LEU A 97 21.19 8.05 -1.20
C LEU A 97 20.91 7.67 0.27
N HIS A 98 21.23 6.45 0.67
CA HIS A 98 21.02 5.96 2.02
C HIS A 98 22.17 5.07 2.46
N LEU A 99 22.96 5.54 3.43
CA LEU A 99 24.20 4.87 3.83
C LEU A 99 24.01 3.80 4.92
N GLY A 100 22.84 3.78 5.57
CA GLY A 100 22.52 2.82 6.64
C GLY A 100 21.69 1.63 6.17
N ASP A 101 21.30 0.79 7.12
CA ASP A 101 20.24 -0.22 7.00
C ASP A 101 20.42 -1.25 5.87
N GLY A 102 21.67 -1.60 5.52
CA GLY A 102 21.97 -2.67 4.56
C GLY A 102 21.92 -2.28 3.08
N TRP A 103 21.79 -0.98 2.78
CA TRP A 103 21.64 -0.47 1.40
C TRP A 103 22.90 -0.68 0.54
N GLN A 104 24.08 -0.74 1.16
CA GLN A 104 25.35 -0.99 0.45
C GLN A 104 25.57 -2.48 0.15
N GLU A 105 24.89 -3.35 0.88
CA GLU A 105 24.99 -4.80 0.81
C GLU A 105 23.96 -5.38 -0.16
N GLN A 106 22.77 -4.78 -0.23
CA GLN A 106 21.66 -5.25 -1.06
C GLN A 106 22.05 -5.51 -2.54
N PRO A 107 22.78 -4.64 -3.25
CA PRO A 107 23.15 -4.90 -4.65
C PRO A 107 24.07 -6.12 -4.81
N LYS A 108 24.88 -6.42 -3.80
CA LYS A 108 25.79 -7.57 -3.81
C LYS A 108 24.99 -8.87 -3.67
N PHE A 109 23.97 -8.87 -2.82
CA PHE A 109 23.04 -9.98 -2.69
C PHE A 109 22.24 -10.24 -3.97
N LEU A 110 21.72 -9.17 -4.60
CA LEU A 110 20.99 -9.28 -5.87
C LEU A 110 21.89 -9.80 -7.00
N ARG A 111 23.18 -9.48 -6.97
CA ARG A 111 24.17 -10.08 -7.89
C ARG A 111 24.31 -11.58 -7.67
N ALA A 112 24.36 -12.04 -6.42
CA ALA A 112 24.45 -13.48 -6.12
C ALA A 112 23.21 -14.22 -6.65
N LEU A 113 22.00 -13.71 -6.38
CA LEU A 113 20.77 -14.27 -6.93
C LEU A 113 20.74 -14.32 -8.46
N ALA A 114 21.24 -13.26 -9.12
CA ALA A 114 21.34 -13.23 -10.57
C ALA A 114 22.34 -14.25 -11.14
N LEU A 115 23.41 -14.57 -10.40
CA LEU A 115 24.38 -15.61 -10.78
C LEU A 115 23.77 -17.02 -10.62
N THR A 116 23.09 -17.25 -9.50
CA THR A 116 22.34 -18.49 -9.25
C THR A 116 21.32 -18.77 -10.35
N GLN A 117 20.54 -17.77 -10.77
CA GLN A 117 19.57 -17.90 -11.86
C GLN A 117 20.22 -18.24 -13.22
N LYS A 118 21.50 -17.92 -13.39
CA LYS A 118 22.29 -18.26 -14.58
C LYS A 118 23.00 -19.61 -14.49
N GLY A 119 22.84 -20.33 -13.37
CA GLY A 119 23.52 -21.60 -13.10
C GLY A 119 24.96 -21.46 -12.57
N ASP A 120 25.44 -20.24 -12.31
CA ASP A 120 26.77 -19.99 -11.74
C ASP A 120 26.73 -20.01 -10.21
N ILE A 121 26.51 -21.21 -9.66
CA ILE A 121 26.29 -21.43 -8.23
C ILE A 121 27.58 -21.19 -7.44
N GLU A 122 28.72 -21.68 -7.92
CA GLU A 122 30.01 -21.54 -7.22
C GLU A 122 30.41 -20.07 -7.01
N THR A 123 30.26 -19.23 -8.05
CA THR A 123 30.56 -17.80 -7.93
C THR A 123 29.57 -17.08 -7.02
N ALA A 124 28.28 -17.48 -7.06
CA ALA A 124 27.28 -16.95 -6.15
C ALA A 124 27.61 -17.29 -4.68
N GLU A 125 28.02 -18.53 -4.40
CA GLU A 125 28.43 -18.98 -3.07
C GLU A 125 29.69 -18.27 -2.60
N ALA A 126 30.73 -18.17 -3.44
CA ALA A 126 31.94 -17.45 -3.10
C ALA A 126 31.65 -15.98 -2.74
N LEU A 127 30.73 -15.35 -3.48
CA LEU A 127 30.29 -13.98 -3.21
C LEU A 127 29.55 -13.89 -1.87
N LEU A 128 28.62 -14.81 -1.59
CA LEU A 128 27.84 -14.82 -0.35
C LEU A 128 28.70 -15.15 0.89
N ASN A 129 29.63 -16.08 0.77
CA ASN A 129 30.58 -16.48 1.82
C ASN A 129 31.54 -15.35 2.20
N ARG A 130 31.84 -14.42 1.30
CA ARG A 130 32.65 -13.25 1.63
C ARG A 130 31.93 -12.27 2.58
N TYR A 131 30.60 -12.29 2.58
CA TYR A 131 29.75 -11.40 3.39
C TYR A 131 29.03 -12.14 4.52
N SER A 132 29.43 -13.38 4.83
CA SER A 132 28.90 -14.15 5.96
C SER A 132 29.48 -13.76 7.31
N LYS A 133 30.51 -12.89 7.35
CA LYS A 133 31.18 -12.46 8.58
C LYS A 133 30.61 -11.14 9.14
N PRO A 134 30.76 -10.87 10.46
CA PRO A 134 30.31 -9.63 11.09
C PRO A 134 30.86 -8.39 10.35
N PRO A 135 30.10 -7.28 10.26
CA PRO A 135 28.87 -6.96 11.00
C PRO A 135 27.55 -7.30 10.26
N HIS A 136 27.60 -8.07 9.17
CA HIS A 136 26.46 -8.25 8.26
C HIS A 136 25.51 -9.39 8.69
N TYR A 137 24.86 -9.23 9.83
CA TYR A 137 23.88 -10.21 10.35
C TYR A 137 22.70 -10.39 9.37
N GLY A 138 22.51 -11.61 8.86
CA GLY A 138 21.34 -12.02 8.07
C GLY A 138 21.62 -12.53 6.65
N PHE A 139 22.75 -12.15 6.04
CA PHE A 139 23.06 -12.51 4.65
C PHE A 139 23.55 -13.96 4.49
N GLN A 140 24.30 -14.47 5.48
CA GLN A 140 24.79 -15.86 5.49
C GLN A 140 23.68 -16.91 5.41
N TYR A 141 22.59 -16.68 6.14
CA TYR A 141 21.51 -17.65 6.26
C TYR A 141 20.67 -17.73 4.98
N THR A 142 20.58 -16.63 4.25
CA THR A 142 19.83 -16.57 3.00
C THR A 142 20.53 -17.38 1.90
N ALA A 143 21.87 -17.37 1.88
CA ALA A 143 22.67 -18.18 0.96
C ALA A 143 22.43 -19.68 1.17
N GLN A 144 22.54 -20.13 2.42
CA GLN A 144 22.31 -21.53 2.79
C GLN A 144 20.87 -21.96 2.49
N ALA A 145 19.89 -21.11 2.77
CA ALA A 145 18.49 -21.37 2.43
C ALA A 145 18.23 -21.49 0.92
N ILE A 146 18.88 -20.65 0.10
CA ILE A 146 18.80 -20.75 -1.36
C ILE A 146 19.38 -22.08 -1.85
N ARG A 147 20.49 -22.53 -1.27
CA ARG A 147 21.11 -23.82 -1.61
C ARG A 147 20.16 -24.99 -1.34
N PHE A 148 19.59 -25.06 -0.14
CA PHE A 148 18.60 -26.10 0.18
C PHE A 148 17.41 -26.08 -0.77
N ARG A 149 16.97 -24.89 -1.22
CA ARG A 149 15.88 -24.73 -2.18
C ARG A 149 16.24 -25.26 -3.57
N ILE A 150 17.45 -24.99 -4.06
CA ILE A 150 17.91 -25.45 -5.38
C ILE A 150 18.10 -26.96 -5.38
N GLU A 151 18.64 -27.52 -4.30
CA GLU A 151 18.86 -28.95 -4.16
C GLU A 151 17.57 -29.70 -3.73
N ALA A 152 16.46 -29.00 -3.47
CA ALA A 152 15.22 -29.53 -2.90
C ALA A 152 15.41 -30.36 -1.60
N ARG A 153 16.44 -30.05 -0.81
CA ARG A 153 16.81 -30.76 0.43
C ARG A 153 16.13 -30.15 1.66
N TRP A 154 14.81 -30.29 1.72
CA TRP A 154 13.99 -29.65 2.76
C TRP A 154 14.22 -30.24 4.16
N GLN A 155 14.47 -31.55 4.28
CA GLN A 155 14.77 -32.17 5.58
C GLN A 155 16.08 -31.64 6.19
N ASP A 156 17.12 -31.49 5.38
CA ASP A 156 18.39 -30.91 5.83
C ASP A 156 18.24 -29.43 6.18
N CYS A 157 17.39 -28.71 5.44
CA CYS A 157 17.03 -27.33 5.75
C CYS A 157 16.36 -27.22 7.12
N LEU A 158 15.42 -28.12 7.43
CA LEU A 158 14.74 -28.12 8.72
C LEU A 158 15.73 -28.36 9.86
N ASN A 159 16.58 -29.37 9.71
CA ASN A 159 17.61 -29.70 10.70
C ASN A 159 18.51 -28.50 10.95
N TRP A 160 19.02 -27.86 9.90
CA TRP A 160 19.85 -26.66 9.99
C TRP A 160 19.13 -25.49 10.68
N LEU A 161 17.86 -25.22 10.33
CA LEU A 161 17.07 -24.16 10.95
C LEU A 161 16.81 -24.41 12.45
N GLN A 162 16.73 -25.66 12.88
CA GLN A 162 16.47 -26.01 14.28
C GLN A 162 17.75 -26.11 15.13
N THR A 163 18.90 -26.43 14.53
CA THR A 163 20.15 -26.65 15.28
C THR A 163 21.08 -25.44 15.28
N GLU A 164 21.19 -24.72 14.15
CA GLU A 164 22.18 -23.65 13.99
C GLU A 164 21.59 -22.25 14.15
N ILE A 165 20.26 -22.11 14.01
CA ILE A 165 19.57 -20.83 14.07
C ILE A 165 18.81 -20.71 15.38
N SER A 166 19.10 -19.66 16.15
CA SER A 166 18.35 -19.43 17.38
C SER A 166 16.91 -19.00 17.07
N HIS A 167 15.98 -19.33 17.96
CA HIS A 167 14.58 -18.92 17.84
C HIS A 167 14.42 -17.41 17.64
N GLN A 168 15.26 -16.62 18.33
CA GLN A 168 15.26 -15.17 18.18
C GLN A 168 15.71 -14.75 16.77
N GLN A 169 16.76 -15.35 16.23
CA GLN A 169 17.25 -15.05 14.88
C GLN A 169 16.23 -15.40 13.80
N LEU A 170 15.57 -16.56 13.95
CA LEU A 170 14.56 -17.05 13.02
C LEU A 170 13.41 -16.05 12.85
N TRP A 171 12.85 -15.56 13.95
CA TRP A 171 11.69 -14.68 13.95
C TRP A 171 12.01 -13.18 13.93
N GLN A 172 13.29 -12.81 13.86
CA GLN A 172 13.74 -11.44 13.58
C GLN A 172 14.12 -11.23 12.10
N ASN A 173 14.14 -12.29 11.29
CA ASN A 173 14.50 -12.22 9.88
C ASN A 173 13.37 -12.77 8.99
N SER A 174 12.81 -11.93 8.13
CA SER A 174 11.69 -12.29 7.24
C SER A 174 12.04 -13.40 6.25
N SER A 175 13.28 -13.44 5.76
CA SER A 175 13.73 -14.47 4.83
C SER A 175 13.84 -15.83 5.53
N LEU A 176 14.36 -15.85 6.76
CA LEU A 176 14.45 -17.10 7.53
C LEU A 176 13.08 -17.62 7.94
N ALA A 177 12.21 -16.74 8.45
CA ALA A 177 10.84 -17.13 8.81
C ALA A 177 10.08 -17.71 7.60
N THR A 178 10.18 -17.09 6.42
CA THR A 178 9.51 -17.60 5.22
C THR A 178 10.09 -18.92 4.73
N VAL A 179 11.42 -19.12 4.81
CA VAL A 179 12.05 -20.39 4.48
C VAL A 179 11.60 -21.47 5.45
N TYR A 180 11.62 -21.21 6.76
CA TYR A 180 11.17 -22.17 7.77
C TYR A 180 9.73 -22.61 7.59
N LEU A 181 8.82 -21.66 7.39
CA LEU A 181 7.40 -21.97 7.14
C LEU A 181 7.22 -22.80 5.86
N ARG A 182 7.96 -22.48 4.79
CA ARG A 182 7.94 -23.31 3.58
C ARG A 182 8.45 -24.72 3.87
N THR A 183 9.59 -24.82 4.55
CA THR A 183 10.24 -26.09 4.88
C THR A 183 9.30 -27.01 5.65
N LEU A 184 8.57 -26.51 6.66
CA LEU A 184 7.57 -27.30 7.40
C LEU A 184 6.51 -27.90 6.47
N GLY A 185 6.03 -27.13 5.49
CA GLY A 185 5.09 -27.64 4.50
C GLY A 185 5.71 -28.68 3.55
N GLU A 186 6.92 -28.43 3.06
CA GLU A 186 7.61 -29.32 2.10
C GLU A 186 8.02 -30.66 2.74
N VAL A 187 8.31 -30.71 4.05
CA VAL A 187 8.58 -31.97 4.79
C VAL A 187 7.29 -32.65 5.29
N GLY A 188 6.12 -32.06 5.05
CA GLY A 188 4.81 -32.63 5.42
C GLY A 188 4.32 -32.33 6.85
N ASP A 189 5.01 -31.48 7.61
CA ASP A 189 4.55 -31.03 8.94
C ASP A 189 3.52 -29.88 8.83
N LEU A 190 2.33 -30.23 8.30
CA LEU A 190 1.26 -29.26 8.06
C LEU A 190 0.72 -28.65 9.36
N ASN A 191 0.54 -29.44 10.42
CA ASN A 191 0.04 -28.91 11.69
C ASN A 191 1.08 -28.00 12.36
N GLY A 192 2.38 -28.35 12.29
CA GLY A 192 3.47 -27.51 12.78
C GLY A 192 3.58 -26.20 12.00
N LEU A 193 3.42 -26.23 10.67
CA LEU A 193 3.33 -25.03 9.82
C LEU A 193 2.20 -24.09 10.30
N ILE A 194 0.98 -24.62 10.43
CA ILE A 194 -0.18 -23.83 10.83
C ILE A 194 0.01 -23.24 12.23
N TRP A 195 0.51 -24.05 13.17
CA TRP A 195 0.79 -23.59 14.52
C TRP A 195 1.91 -22.55 14.57
N ALA A 196 2.96 -22.69 13.76
CA ALA A 196 4.05 -21.71 13.68
C ALA A 196 3.55 -20.35 13.18
N VAL A 197 2.67 -20.33 12.18
CA VAL A 197 2.02 -19.08 11.70
C VAL A 197 1.18 -18.44 12.80
N GLN A 198 0.37 -19.23 13.52
CA GLN A 198 -0.50 -18.72 14.58
C GLN A 198 0.31 -18.17 15.77
N SER A 199 1.28 -18.93 16.27
CA SER A 199 2.10 -18.59 17.43
C SER A 199 3.00 -17.37 17.19
N HIS A 200 3.33 -17.08 15.92
CA HIS A 200 4.22 -15.98 15.54
C HIS A 200 3.54 -14.89 14.70
N GLN A 201 2.21 -14.79 14.75
CA GLN A 201 1.45 -13.82 13.96
C GLN A 201 1.91 -12.37 14.22
N HIS A 202 2.23 -12.02 15.46
CA HIS A 202 2.74 -10.70 15.81
C HIS A 202 4.11 -10.42 15.20
N GLN A 203 5.04 -11.37 15.29
CA GLN A 203 6.38 -11.28 14.72
C GLN A 203 6.30 -11.15 13.20
N LEU A 204 5.49 -11.98 12.54
CA LEU A 204 5.25 -11.92 11.09
C LEU A 204 4.74 -10.55 10.64
N LYS A 205 3.84 -9.91 11.41
CA LYS A 205 3.38 -8.54 11.16
C LYS A 205 4.49 -7.49 11.39
N HIS A 206 5.31 -7.66 12.44
CA HIS A 206 6.40 -6.74 12.78
C HIS A 206 7.60 -6.81 11.83
N LEU A 207 7.80 -7.93 11.13
CA LEU A 207 8.84 -8.11 10.11
C LEU A 207 8.65 -7.22 8.87
N GLY A 208 7.61 -6.38 8.85
CA GLY A 208 7.61 -5.13 8.09
C GLY A 208 7.28 -5.26 6.61
N ASN A 209 6.85 -6.42 6.13
CA ASN A 209 6.45 -6.60 4.74
C ASN A 209 5.15 -7.41 4.66
N GLU A 210 4.10 -6.81 4.08
CA GLU A 210 2.82 -7.49 3.75
C GLU A 210 3.08 -8.81 2.99
N MET A 211 4.18 -8.85 2.23
CA MET A 211 4.63 -10.04 1.53
C MET A 211 4.87 -11.24 2.45
N THR A 212 5.56 -11.06 3.58
CA THR A 212 5.94 -12.16 4.50
C THR A 212 4.69 -12.85 5.04
N VAL A 213 3.70 -12.05 5.45
CA VAL A 213 2.41 -12.56 5.95
C VAL A 213 1.64 -13.28 4.83
N ASN A 214 1.63 -12.70 3.62
CA ASN A 214 0.94 -13.31 2.49
C ASN A 214 1.62 -14.58 1.97
N LEU A 215 2.95 -14.71 2.10
CA LEU A 215 3.67 -15.96 1.85
C LEU A 215 3.38 -17.02 2.91
N ALA A 216 3.33 -16.65 4.19
CA ALA A 216 2.92 -17.56 5.25
C ALA A 216 1.51 -18.12 4.99
N ARG A 217 0.56 -17.26 4.60
CA ARG A 217 -0.79 -17.68 4.18
C ARG A 217 -0.76 -18.56 2.93
N LEU A 218 0.06 -18.22 1.93
CA LEU A 218 0.21 -19.03 0.72
C LEU A 218 0.62 -20.46 1.07
N TYR A 219 1.63 -20.62 1.92
CA TYR A 219 2.10 -21.95 2.31
C TYR A 219 1.01 -22.72 3.07
N VAL A 220 0.37 -22.09 4.06
CA VAL A 220 -0.74 -22.72 4.79
C VAL A 220 -1.86 -23.14 3.84
N PHE A 221 -2.35 -22.24 2.98
CA PHE A 221 -3.46 -22.55 2.08
C PHE A 221 -3.09 -23.57 1.01
N ALA A 222 -1.90 -23.49 0.44
CA ALA A 222 -1.45 -24.44 -0.56
C ALA A 222 -1.29 -25.84 0.04
N PHE A 223 -0.62 -26.00 1.18
CA PHE A 223 -0.47 -27.31 1.80
C PHE A 223 -1.74 -27.80 2.51
N ALA A 224 -2.71 -26.93 2.81
CA ALA A 224 -4.01 -27.32 3.35
C ALA A 224 -5.08 -27.61 2.28
N GLY A 225 -4.76 -27.51 0.98
CA GLY A 225 -5.71 -27.77 -0.11
C GLY A 225 -6.74 -26.66 -0.35
N GLU A 226 -6.46 -25.43 0.08
CA GLU A 226 -7.38 -24.29 -0.01
C GLU A 226 -7.21 -23.53 -1.33
N ILE A 227 -7.66 -24.14 -2.43
CA ILE A 227 -7.41 -23.69 -3.81
C ILE A 227 -7.94 -22.27 -4.05
N GLN A 228 -9.15 -21.94 -3.60
CA GLN A 228 -9.77 -20.62 -3.82
C GLN A 228 -8.96 -19.50 -3.14
N GLU A 229 -8.42 -19.77 -1.96
CA GLU A 229 -7.63 -18.83 -1.16
C GLU A 229 -6.27 -18.58 -1.79
N VAL A 230 -5.63 -19.62 -2.34
CA VAL A 230 -4.41 -19.48 -3.14
C VAL A 230 -4.68 -18.62 -4.38
N GLN A 231 -5.80 -18.83 -5.08
CA GLN A 231 -6.21 -17.99 -6.21
C GLN A 231 -6.45 -16.53 -5.78
N LYS A 232 -7.12 -16.29 -4.65
CA LYS A 232 -7.35 -14.95 -4.09
C LYS A 232 -6.03 -14.24 -3.80
N LEU A 233 -5.04 -14.94 -3.23
CA LEU A 233 -3.70 -14.37 -2.98
C LEU A 233 -3.01 -13.95 -4.29
N PHE A 234 -3.02 -14.81 -5.32
CA PHE A 234 -2.41 -14.48 -6.61
C PHE A 234 -3.20 -13.47 -7.44
N ALA A 235 -4.50 -13.29 -7.19
CA ALA A 235 -5.29 -12.21 -7.77
C ALA A 235 -5.03 -10.85 -7.07
N SER A 236 -4.48 -10.86 -5.85
CA SER A 236 -4.29 -9.70 -4.99
C SER A 236 -2.83 -9.49 -4.60
N ALA A 237 -2.46 -9.80 -3.35
CA ALA A 237 -1.17 -9.48 -2.74
C ALA A 237 0.04 -10.13 -3.44
N LEU A 238 -0.14 -11.32 -4.01
CA LEU A 238 0.93 -12.11 -4.63
C LEU A 238 0.88 -12.08 -6.16
N LYS A 239 0.08 -11.17 -6.77
CA LYS A 239 -0.04 -11.02 -8.23
C LYS A 239 1.29 -10.79 -8.95
N VAL A 240 2.28 -10.22 -8.25
CA VAL A 240 3.61 -9.91 -8.77
C VAL A 240 4.39 -11.16 -9.22
N TYR A 241 4.07 -12.35 -8.70
CA TYR A 241 4.80 -13.57 -9.04
C TYR A 241 4.61 -14.00 -10.50
N PRO A 242 5.63 -14.57 -11.15
CA PRO A 242 5.51 -15.17 -12.48
C PRO A 242 4.45 -16.27 -12.53
N LYS A 243 3.78 -16.45 -13.68
CA LYS A 243 2.72 -17.46 -13.84
C LYS A 243 3.19 -18.89 -13.54
N ASN A 244 4.44 -19.22 -13.85
CA ASN A 244 5.04 -20.51 -13.52
C ASN A 244 5.05 -20.77 -12.00
N VAL A 245 5.42 -19.77 -11.21
CA VAL A 245 5.42 -19.84 -9.74
C VAL A 245 3.98 -19.92 -9.21
N GLN A 246 3.05 -19.14 -9.77
CA GLN A 246 1.63 -19.22 -9.40
C GLN A 246 1.07 -20.63 -9.66
N ASN A 247 1.37 -21.20 -10.82
CA ASN A 247 0.91 -22.53 -11.22
C ASN A 247 1.51 -23.63 -10.33
N PHE A 248 2.78 -23.51 -9.92
CA PHE A 248 3.39 -24.46 -8.98
C PHE A 248 2.62 -24.51 -7.65
N TRP A 249 2.31 -23.36 -7.06
CA TRP A 249 1.56 -23.30 -5.80
C TRP A 249 0.08 -23.67 -5.96
N LEU A 250 -0.54 -23.38 -7.10
CA LEU A 250 -1.89 -23.87 -7.41
C LEU A 250 -1.90 -25.39 -7.54
N ALA A 251 -0.94 -25.98 -8.24
CA ALA A 251 -0.79 -27.43 -8.32
C ALA A 251 -0.57 -28.08 -6.95
N THR A 252 0.17 -27.39 -6.07
CA THR A 252 0.36 -27.81 -4.67
C THR A 252 -0.98 -27.93 -3.95
N ALA A 253 -1.83 -26.90 -4.08
CA ALA A 253 -3.16 -26.87 -3.49
C ALA A 253 -4.08 -27.96 -4.05
N GLU A 254 -4.04 -28.20 -5.37
CA GLU A 254 -4.80 -29.29 -5.99
C GLU A 254 -4.38 -30.66 -5.45
N ILE A 255 -3.08 -30.94 -5.39
CA ILE A 255 -2.57 -32.22 -4.85
C ILE A 255 -2.97 -32.37 -3.38
N ALA A 256 -2.77 -31.36 -2.55
CA ALA A 256 -3.14 -31.39 -1.13
C ALA A 256 -4.65 -31.52 -0.90
N ALA A 257 -5.48 -31.11 -1.86
CA ALA A 257 -6.94 -31.27 -1.83
C ALA A 257 -7.42 -32.66 -2.29
N GLY A 258 -6.52 -33.56 -2.70
CA GLY A 258 -6.84 -34.88 -3.24
C GLY A 258 -6.99 -34.92 -4.77
N ASN A 259 -6.83 -33.79 -5.47
CA ASN A 259 -6.92 -33.69 -6.93
C ASN A 259 -5.56 -33.96 -7.60
N GLN A 260 -4.93 -35.10 -7.29
CA GLN A 260 -3.55 -35.38 -7.69
C GLN A 260 -3.31 -35.30 -9.20
N GLU A 261 -4.20 -35.86 -10.02
CA GLU A 261 -4.08 -35.85 -11.49
C GLU A 261 -4.09 -34.42 -12.05
N ILE A 262 -4.97 -33.56 -11.53
CA ILE A 262 -5.09 -32.15 -11.93
C ILE A 262 -3.79 -31.41 -11.59
N GLY A 263 -3.31 -31.56 -10.36
CA GLY A 263 -2.08 -30.93 -9.90
C GLY A 263 -0.85 -31.38 -10.70
N GLN A 264 -0.70 -32.68 -10.94
CA GLN A 264 0.39 -33.21 -11.78
C GLN A 264 0.36 -32.66 -13.19
N LYS A 265 -0.83 -32.59 -13.82
CA LYS A 265 -1.00 -32.00 -15.15
C LYS A 265 -0.58 -30.53 -15.19
N ILE A 266 -0.89 -29.76 -14.15
CA ILE A 266 -0.44 -28.37 -14.05
C ILE A 266 1.09 -28.32 -13.98
N LEU A 267 1.72 -29.14 -13.14
CA LEU A 267 3.18 -29.19 -12.99
C LEU A 267 3.89 -29.53 -14.30
N PHE A 268 3.42 -30.54 -15.05
CA PHE A 268 4.01 -30.93 -16.33
C PHE A 268 3.94 -29.82 -17.40
N ASN A 269 2.96 -28.91 -17.31
CA ASN A 269 2.81 -27.80 -18.25
C ASN A 269 3.68 -26.58 -17.89
N ILE A 270 4.37 -26.58 -16.74
CA ILE A 270 5.26 -25.48 -16.36
C ILE A 270 6.58 -25.64 -17.12
N ASN A 271 6.76 -24.81 -18.16
CA ASN A 271 8.05 -24.64 -18.80
C ASN A 271 8.81 -23.49 -18.13
N ASN A 272 9.89 -23.79 -17.41
CA ASN A 272 10.74 -22.78 -16.79
C ASN A 272 12.22 -23.09 -17.07
N LYS A 273 13.09 -22.11 -16.79
CA LYS A 273 14.56 -22.26 -16.81
C LYS A 273 15.20 -22.00 -15.44
N ASP A 274 14.37 -21.80 -14.40
CA ASP A 274 14.85 -21.62 -13.04
C ASP A 274 15.08 -23.00 -12.40
N LEU A 275 16.35 -23.31 -12.15
CA LEU A 275 16.80 -24.55 -11.53
C LEU A 275 16.09 -24.83 -10.19
N ALA A 276 15.81 -23.80 -9.40
CA ALA A 276 15.14 -23.99 -8.11
C ALA A 276 13.67 -24.39 -8.26
N LEU A 277 12.98 -23.86 -9.27
CA LEU A 277 11.60 -24.26 -9.55
C LEU A 277 11.54 -25.66 -10.18
N GLU A 278 12.47 -25.97 -11.09
CA GLU A 278 12.57 -27.30 -11.70
C GLU A 278 12.81 -28.39 -10.65
N ALA A 279 13.75 -28.16 -9.73
CA ALA A 279 14.01 -29.09 -8.63
C ALA A 279 12.78 -29.25 -7.72
N ALA A 280 12.07 -28.16 -7.41
CA ALA A 280 10.84 -28.23 -6.61
C ALA A 280 9.70 -28.97 -7.34
N ILE A 281 9.56 -28.80 -8.66
CA ILE A 281 8.58 -29.54 -9.47
C ILE A 281 8.94 -31.03 -9.47
N ALA A 282 10.21 -31.37 -9.73
CA ALA A 282 10.67 -32.75 -9.75
C ALA A 282 10.44 -33.44 -8.39
N ALA A 283 10.83 -32.79 -7.29
CA ALA A 283 10.60 -33.30 -5.94
C ALA A 283 9.11 -33.51 -5.64
N ARG A 284 8.24 -32.58 -6.06
CA ARG A 284 6.79 -32.72 -5.84
C ARG A 284 6.15 -33.84 -6.66
N LEU A 285 6.67 -34.10 -7.86
CA LEU A 285 6.20 -35.19 -8.72
C LEU A 285 6.65 -36.55 -8.20
N SER A 286 7.87 -36.64 -7.62
CA SER A 286 8.37 -37.88 -7.02
C SER A 286 7.73 -38.18 -5.67
N GLU A 287 7.56 -37.15 -4.82
CA GLU A 287 6.98 -37.25 -3.48
C GLU A 287 5.86 -36.21 -3.35
N PRO A 288 4.62 -36.56 -3.72
CA PRO A 288 3.47 -35.68 -3.59
C PRO A 288 3.20 -35.32 -2.12
N CYS A 289 2.73 -34.10 -1.89
CA CYS A 289 2.26 -33.74 -0.56
C CYS A 289 1.04 -34.59 -0.18
N PRO A 290 0.91 -34.99 1.09
CA PRO A 290 -0.21 -35.80 1.55
C PRO A 290 -1.54 -35.01 1.48
N GLU A 291 -2.66 -35.74 1.39
CA GLU A 291 -3.99 -35.13 1.43
C GLU A 291 -4.23 -34.44 2.78
N ALA A 292 -4.51 -33.14 2.75
CA ALA A 292 -4.57 -32.30 3.93
C ALA A 292 -5.67 -32.76 4.91
N GLN A 293 -6.80 -33.22 4.40
CA GLN A 293 -7.94 -33.68 5.21
C GLN A 293 -7.59 -34.86 6.12
N LEU A 294 -6.58 -35.67 5.75
CA LEU A 294 -6.13 -36.81 6.54
C LEU A 294 -5.21 -36.41 7.70
N ILE A 295 -4.65 -35.18 7.67
CA ILE A 295 -3.63 -34.71 8.61
C ILE A 295 -4.16 -33.61 9.54
N LEU A 296 -5.05 -32.75 9.04
CA LEU A 296 -5.49 -31.55 9.73
C LEU A 296 -6.24 -31.88 11.02
N THR A 297 -5.79 -31.28 12.12
CA THR A 297 -6.51 -31.33 13.40
C THR A 297 -7.66 -30.32 13.43
N ALA A 298 -8.61 -30.52 14.35
CA ALA A 298 -9.70 -29.56 14.59
C ALA A 298 -9.20 -28.15 14.94
N GLU A 299 -8.05 -28.05 15.62
CA GLU A 299 -7.44 -26.76 15.95
C GLU A 299 -6.83 -26.10 14.71
N SER A 300 -6.13 -26.87 13.88
CA SER A 300 -5.59 -26.38 12.61
C SER A 300 -6.70 -25.85 11.68
N LEU A 301 -7.85 -26.53 11.62
CA LEU A 301 -9.00 -26.07 10.85
C LEU A 301 -9.56 -24.73 11.35
N ARG A 302 -9.59 -24.50 12.67
CA ARG A 302 -9.98 -23.20 13.24
C ARG A 302 -9.00 -22.10 12.87
N ILE A 303 -7.70 -22.38 12.92
CA ILE A 303 -6.66 -21.42 12.53
C ILE A 303 -6.78 -21.08 11.04
N ILE A 304 -6.97 -22.08 10.17
CA ILE A 304 -7.20 -21.86 8.72
C ILE A 304 -8.43 -20.97 8.51
N ALA A 305 -9.54 -21.25 9.19
CA ALA A 305 -10.75 -20.42 9.09
C ALA A 305 -10.48 -18.96 9.50
N ALA A 306 -9.71 -18.74 10.57
CA ALA A 306 -9.29 -17.40 10.98
C ALA A 306 -8.39 -16.73 9.92
N LEU A 307 -7.45 -17.46 9.32
CA LEU A 307 -6.59 -16.94 8.25
C LEU A 307 -7.38 -16.59 6.98
N LYS A 308 -8.42 -17.37 6.64
CA LYS A 308 -9.35 -17.06 5.53
C LYS A 308 -10.08 -15.75 5.78
N GLN A 309 -10.59 -15.55 6.99
CA GLN A 309 -11.22 -14.31 7.39
C GLN A 309 -10.24 -13.13 7.31
N ASP A 310 -9.02 -13.29 7.85
CA ASP A 310 -7.96 -12.28 7.79
C ASP A 310 -7.63 -11.88 6.33
N LEU A 311 -7.52 -12.84 5.41
CA LEU A 311 -7.29 -12.57 3.99
C LEU A 311 -8.46 -11.80 3.37
N GLN A 312 -9.70 -12.19 3.69
CA GLN A 312 -10.88 -11.51 3.17
C GLN A 312 -10.98 -10.06 3.68
N GLU A 313 -10.64 -9.82 4.95
CA GLU A 313 -10.53 -8.47 5.51
C GLU A 313 -9.46 -7.64 4.79
N GLU A 314 -8.31 -8.23 4.46
CA GLU A 314 -7.25 -7.55 3.72
C GLU A 314 -7.67 -7.22 2.28
N ILE A 315 -8.44 -8.08 1.63
CA ILE A 315 -9.01 -7.79 0.31
C ILE A 315 -10.02 -6.64 0.39
N ASN A 316 -10.89 -6.64 1.41
CA ASN A 316 -11.97 -5.66 1.53
C ASN A 316 -11.48 -4.29 2.03
N TYR A 317 -10.55 -4.30 2.99
CA TYR A 317 -10.13 -3.11 3.74
C TYR A 317 -8.63 -2.85 3.68
N GLY A 318 -7.84 -3.87 3.33
CA GLY A 318 -6.38 -3.84 3.30
C GLY A 318 -5.77 -3.33 2.00
N GLY A 319 -6.56 -3.07 0.96
CA GLY A 319 -6.05 -2.44 -0.25
C GLY A 319 -5.25 -1.19 0.09
N ALA A 320 -3.92 -1.25 -0.06
CA ALA A 320 -3.15 -0.04 -0.25
C ALA A 320 -3.88 0.72 -1.36
N ILE A 321 -4.13 2.00 -1.13
CA ILE A 321 -4.50 2.95 -2.17
C ILE A 321 -3.60 2.63 -3.36
N LYS A 322 -4.15 1.94 -4.37
CA LYS A 322 -3.34 1.53 -5.51
C LYS A 322 -2.94 2.85 -6.16
N ILE A 323 -1.64 3.08 -6.24
CA ILE A 323 -1.04 4.23 -6.93
C ILE A 323 -1.54 4.29 -8.38
N ALA A 324 -2.02 3.19 -8.95
CA ALA A 324 -3.02 3.26 -10.03
C ALA A 324 -3.82 1.96 -10.16
N PRO A 325 -5.06 1.83 -9.67
CA PRO A 325 -5.89 0.72 -10.10
C PRO A 325 -6.33 0.98 -11.54
N THR A 326 -6.19 -0.04 -12.39
CA THR A 326 -6.68 -0.05 -13.78
C THR A 326 -8.21 0.06 -13.91
N GLN A 327 -8.92 0.40 -12.82
CA GLN A 327 -10.38 0.36 -12.70
C GLN A 327 -10.96 1.64 -12.06
N ALA A 328 -10.19 2.73 -11.90
CA ALA A 328 -10.66 4.01 -11.37
C ALA A 328 -10.81 5.07 -12.47
N ASN A 329 -11.54 4.72 -13.53
CA ASN A 329 -11.64 5.53 -14.75
C ASN A 329 -12.28 6.89 -14.47
N ILE A 330 -13.27 6.97 -13.58
CA ILE A 330 -13.93 8.24 -13.26
C ILE A 330 -12.99 9.13 -12.45
N THR A 331 -12.24 8.57 -11.50
CA THR A 331 -11.21 9.32 -10.76
C THR A 331 -10.22 9.98 -11.73
N TYR A 332 -9.69 9.21 -12.69
CA TYR A 332 -8.76 9.76 -13.69
C TYR A 332 -9.41 10.75 -14.65
N SER A 333 -10.68 10.54 -14.99
CA SER A 333 -11.45 11.47 -15.81
C SER A 333 -11.63 12.81 -15.09
N LEU A 334 -11.97 12.80 -13.79
CA LEU A 334 -12.08 14.01 -12.98
C LEU A 334 -10.74 14.74 -12.86
N MET A 335 -9.64 13.99 -12.67
CA MET A 335 -8.29 14.58 -12.69
C MET A 335 -8.00 15.26 -14.03
N LEU A 336 -8.30 14.61 -15.15
CA LEU A 336 -8.13 15.18 -16.49
C LEU A 336 -8.98 16.44 -16.68
N ILE A 337 -10.25 16.41 -16.27
CA ILE A 337 -11.16 17.56 -16.35
C ILE A 337 -10.58 18.74 -15.56
N ASN A 338 -10.11 18.54 -14.33
CA ASN A 338 -9.49 19.59 -13.53
C ASN A 338 -8.25 20.20 -14.20
N ILE A 339 -7.42 19.36 -14.85
CA ILE A 339 -6.26 19.84 -15.62
C ILE A 339 -6.71 20.68 -16.82
N LEU A 340 -7.71 20.23 -17.58
CA LEU A 340 -8.21 20.96 -18.74
C LEU A 340 -8.83 22.30 -18.36
N VAL A 341 -9.61 22.34 -17.27
CA VAL A 341 -10.19 23.58 -16.74
C VAL A 341 -9.08 24.54 -16.27
N PHE A 342 -8.05 24.04 -15.60
CA PHE A 342 -6.90 24.85 -15.20
C PHE A 342 -6.13 25.43 -16.40
N ILE A 343 -6.02 24.69 -17.50
CA ILE A 343 -5.44 25.23 -18.74
C ILE A 343 -6.30 26.39 -19.28
N LEU A 344 -7.63 26.27 -19.23
CA LEU A 344 -8.54 27.36 -19.62
C LEU A 344 -8.37 28.59 -18.72
N GLU A 345 -8.20 28.42 -17.40
CA GLU A 345 -7.90 29.53 -16.48
C GLU A 345 -6.63 30.28 -16.88
N ILE A 346 -5.57 29.55 -17.24
CA ILE A 346 -4.31 30.15 -17.71
C ILE A 346 -4.54 30.97 -18.98
N GLN A 347 -5.34 30.44 -19.92
CA GLN A 347 -5.61 31.11 -21.20
C GLN A 347 -6.48 32.36 -21.07
N GLN A 348 -7.42 32.38 -20.11
CA GLN A 348 -8.42 33.44 -19.93
C GLN A 348 -7.95 34.60 -19.04
N GLY A 349 -6.69 34.63 -18.61
CA GLY A 349 -6.13 35.72 -17.81
C GLY A 349 -5.31 35.29 -16.59
N GLY A 350 -5.22 33.98 -16.34
CA GLY A 350 -4.36 33.37 -15.31
C GLY A 350 -5.15 32.79 -14.13
N SER A 351 -4.72 31.63 -13.64
CA SER A 351 -5.34 30.91 -12.52
C SER A 351 -5.24 31.60 -11.15
N GLN A 352 -4.59 32.77 -11.07
CA GLN A 352 -4.50 33.58 -9.85
C GLN A 352 -5.20 34.94 -10.01
N ASN A 353 -5.83 35.18 -11.16
CA ASN A 353 -6.64 36.35 -11.38
C ASN A 353 -8.08 36.08 -10.91
N LEU A 354 -8.53 36.82 -9.90
CA LEU A 354 -9.86 36.64 -9.30
C LEU A 354 -10.98 36.98 -10.28
N GLU A 355 -10.79 37.95 -11.17
CA GLU A 355 -11.77 38.32 -12.20
C GLU A 355 -11.93 37.18 -13.21
N THR A 356 -10.81 36.57 -13.64
CA THR A 356 -10.85 35.38 -14.51
C THR A 356 -11.59 34.23 -13.83
N LEU A 357 -11.33 33.96 -12.55
CA LEU A 357 -12.01 32.88 -11.82
C LEU A 357 -13.51 33.16 -11.67
N ASP A 358 -13.88 34.40 -11.37
CA ASP A 358 -15.28 34.80 -11.28
C ASP A 358 -16.01 34.62 -12.63
N GLN A 359 -15.42 35.09 -13.73
CA GLN A 359 -15.98 34.91 -15.09
C GLN A 359 -16.12 33.44 -15.48
N LEU A 360 -15.20 32.58 -15.03
CA LEU A 360 -15.23 31.14 -15.28
C LEU A 360 -16.20 30.38 -14.35
N GLY A 361 -16.86 31.06 -13.43
CA GLY A 361 -17.91 30.50 -12.58
C GLY A 361 -17.41 30.04 -11.21
N ALA A 362 -16.50 30.80 -10.59
CA ALA A 362 -16.19 30.64 -9.17
C ALA A 362 -17.44 30.84 -8.30
N ALA A 363 -17.44 30.24 -7.12
CA ALA A 363 -18.56 30.36 -6.21
C ALA A 363 -18.48 31.72 -5.50
N VAL A 364 -19.32 32.64 -5.97
CA VAL A 364 -19.56 33.95 -5.35
C VAL A 364 -20.96 33.92 -4.74
N PRO A 365 -21.10 34.02 -3.40
CA PRO A 365 -22.38 33.89 -2.72
C PRO A 365 -23.48 34.79 -3.28
N GLU A 366 -23.17 36.07 -3.54
CA GLU A 366 -24.13 37.02 -4.13
C GLU A 366 -24.56 36.65 -5.55
N ALA A 367 -23.63 36.23 -6.42
CA ALA A 367 -23.97 35.81 -7.77
C ALA A 367 -24.85 34.55 -7.77
N ILE A 368 -24.56 33.60 -6.87
CA ILE A 368 -25.34 32.36 -6.71
C ILE A 368 -26.81 32.68 -6.38
N ILE A 369 -27.05 33.56 -5.39
CA ILE A 369 -28.44 33.93 -5.03
C ILE A 369 -29.08 34.87 -6.05
N SER A 370 -28.29 35.57 -6.86
CA SER A 370 -28.77 36.50 -7.90
C SER A 370 -29.10 35.82 -9.24
N GLY A 371 -29.09 34.49 -9.29
CA GLY A 371 -29.56 33.73 -10.46
C GLY A 371 -28.49 32.90 -11.15
N GLU A 372 -27.32 32.70 -10.53
CA GLU A 372 -26.20 31.92 -11.10
C GLU A 372 -25.92 30.59 -10.36
N PRO A 373 -26.91 29.69 -10.17
CA PRO A 373 -26.75 28.50 -9.34
C PRO A 373 -25.79 27.46 -9.94
N TRP A 374 -25.46 27.56 -11.24
CA TRP A 374 -24.45 26.68 -11.86
C TRP A 374 -23.07 26.84 -11.23
N ARG A 375 -22.80 27.98 -10.58
CA ARG A 375 -21.57 28.24 -9.80
C ARG A 375 -21.36 27.25 -8.65
N LEU A 376 -22.44 26.68 -8.10
CA LEU A 376 -22.38 25.61 -7.11
C LEU A 376 -21.68 24.36 -7.65
N PHE A 377 -21.74 24.14 -8.97
CA PHE A 377 -21.10 23.03 -9.64
C PHE A 377 -19.73 23.43 -10.22
N THR A 378 -19.67 24.49 -11.03
CA THR A 378 -18.45 24.89 -11.78
C THR A 378 -17.27 25.23 -10.88
N ALA A 379 -17.51 25.85 -9.72
CA ALA A 379 -16.47 26.20 -8.77
C ALA A 379 -15.66 25.01 -8.25
N ASN A 380 -16.22 23.79 -8.26
CA ASN A 380 -15.51 22.56 -7.86
C ASN A 380 -14.40 22.15 -8.85
N PHE A 381 -14.32 22.77 -10.02
CA PHE A 381 -13.32 22.46 -11.04
C PHE A 381 -12.28 23.56 -11.24
N LEU A 382 -12.52 24.74 -10.66
CA LEU A 382 -11.60 25.87 -10.72
C LEU A 382 -10.54 25.80 -9.61
N HIS A 383 -9.34 26.32 -9.85
CA HIS A 383 -8.22 26.24 -8.90
C HIS A 383 -7.37 27.51 -8.87
N TYR A 384 -7.27 28.12 -7.68
CA TYR A 384 -6.33 29.23 -7.45
C TYR A 384 -4.85 28.78 -7.45
N GLY A 385 -4.22 28.74 -8.63
CA GLY A 385 -2.80 28.43 -8.81
C GLY A 385 -2.45 26.94 -8.86
N SER A 386 -1.26 26.63 -9.39
CA SER A 386 -0.82 25.27 -9.72
C SER A 386 -0.67 24.34 -8.51
N ILE A 387 -0.33 24.90 -7.35
CA ILE A 387 -0.17 24.14 -6.10
C ILE A 387 -1.53 23.67 -5.60
N HIS A 388 -2.55 24.52 -5.73
CA HIS A 388 -3.91 24.17 -5.35
C HIS A 388 -4.46 23.08 -6.26
N LEU A 389 -4.22 23.14 -7.58
CA LEU A 389 -4.52 22.03 -8.47
C LEU A 389 -3.76 20.76 -8.06
N GLY A 390 -2.44 20.86 -7.87
CA GLY A 390 -1.59 19.71 -7.55
C GLY A 390 -2.02 18.98 -6.27
N SER A 391 -2.40 19.72 -5.21
CA SER A 391 -2.88 19.11 -3.97
C SER A 391 -4.24 18.42 -4.14
N ASN A 392 -5.16 18.99 -4.92
CA ASN A 392 -6.44 18.37 -5.24
C ASN A 392 -6.28 17.13 -6.11
N LEU A 393 -5.43 17.17 -7.14
CA LEU A 393 -5.11 16.00 -7.96
C LEU A 393 -4.50 14.88 -7.12
N LEU A 394 -3.61 15.21 -6.18
CA LEU A 394 -3.05 14.24 -5.24
C LEU A 394 -4.13 13.65 -4.32
N GLY A 395 -5.03 14.48 -3.78
CA GLY A 395 -6.15 14.04 -2.96
C GLY A 395 -7.09 13.10 -3.71
N LEU A 396 -7.46 13.46 -4.95
CA LEU A 396 -8.25 12.62 -5.85
C LEU A 396 -7.55 11.29 -6.14
N TRP A 397 -6.26 11.33 -6.46
CA TRP A 397 -5.48 10.15 -6.78
C TRP A 397 -5.34 9.18 -5.59
N ILE A 398 -5.28 9.71 -4.37
CA ILE A 398 -5.18 8.91 -3.15
C ILE A 398 -6.54 8.34 -2.74
N LEU A 399 -7.59 9.16 -2.67
CA LEU A 399 -8.88 8.73 -2.11
C LEU A 399 -9.82 8.17 -3.16
N GLY A 400 -9.80 8.75 -4.36
CA GLY A 400 -10.72 8.45 -5.44
C GLY A 400 -10.76 6.97 -5.80
N PRO A 401 -9.62 6.32 -6.08
CA PRO A 401 -9.63 4.95 -6.55
C PRO A 401 -10.11 3.96 -5.50
N TYR A 402 -9.86 4.23 -4.21
CA TYR A 402 -10.36 3.41 -3.11
C TYR A 402 -11.89 3.43 -3.06
N VAL A 403 -12.48 4.63 -3.08
CA VAL A 403 -13.94 4.80 -3.01
C VAL A 403 -14.63 4.29 -4.28
N GLU A 404 -14.06 4.57 -5.46
CA GLU A 404 -14.59 4.12 -6.76
C GLU A 404 -14.60 2.58 -6.88
N CYS A 405 -13.51 1.91 -6.50
CA CYS A 405 -13.46 0.45 -6.51
C CYS A 405 -14.41 -0.18 -5.48
N TYR A 406 -14.60 0.43 -4.31
CA TYR A 406 -15.43 -0.15 -3.24
C TYR A 406 -16.93 0.02 -3.49
N LEU A 407 -17.36 1.20 -3.95
CA LEU A 407 -18.78 1.55 -4.12
C LEU A 407 -19.27 1.42 -5.57
N GLY A 408 -18.35 1.37 -6.54
CA GLY A 408 -18.63 1.51 -7.96
C GLY A 408 -18.72 2.96 -8.41
N TRP A 409 -18.51 3.18 -9.72
CA TRP A 409 -18.33 4.49 -10.32
C TRP A 409 -19.54 5.44 -10.15
N VAL A 410 -20.77 4.93 -10.21
CA VAL A 410 -21.99 5.75 -10.06
C VAL A 410 -22.06 6.38 -8.68
N ARG A 411 -21.90 5.57 -7.63
CA ARG A 411 -22.00 6.03 -6.24
C ARG A 411 -20.85 6.96 -5.88
N TYR A 412 -19.65 6.65 -6.39
CA TYR A 412 -18.48 7.50 -6.28
C TYR A 412 -18.74 8.90 -6.86
N LEU A 413 -19.26 8.97 -8.09
CA LEU A 413 -19.54 10.24 -8.75
C LEU A 413 -20.62 11.04 -8.00
N ILE A 414 -21.67 10.36 -7.51
CA ILE A 414 -22.70 11.00 -6.70
C ILE A 414 -22.12 11.61 -5.42
N ILE A 415 -21.27 10.86 -4.70
CA ILE A 415 -20.59 11.38 -3.49
C ILE A 415 -19.76 12.61 -3.85
N TYR A 416 -18.93 12.53 -4.89
CA TYR A 416 -18.05 13.62 -5.31
C TYR A 416 -18.85 14.89 -5.63
N VAL A 417 -19.84 14.78 -6.52
CA VAL A 417 -20.62 15.94 -7.00
C VAL A 417 -21.50 16.52 -5.89
N ILE A 418 -22.24 15.69 -5.16
CA ILE A 418 -23.18 16.18 -4.14
C ILE A 418 -22.43 16.76 -2.94
N SER A 419 -21.33 16.14 -2.49
CA SER A 419 -20.52 16.72 -1.40
C SER A 419 -19.98 18.10 -1.75
N GLY A 420 -19.51 18.30 -2.99
CA GLY A 420 -19.05 19.60 -3.48
C GLY A 420 -20.17 20.65 -3.50
N ILE A 421 -21.26 20.36 -4.21
CA ILE A 421 -22.42 21.26 -4.32
C ILE A 421 -22.99 21.62 -2.93
N ALA A 422 -23.19 20.62 -2.07
CA ALA A 422 -23.79 20.83 -0.75
C ALA A 422 -22.87 21.65 0.16
N ALA A 423 -21.56 21.42 0.12
CA ALA A 423 -20.60 22.22 0.88
C ALA A 423 -20.58 23.68 0.43
N ILE A 424 -20.55 23.94 -0.89
CA ILE A 424 -20.59 25.30 -1.44
C ILE A 424 -21.93 25.97 -1.09
N THR A 425 -23.03 25.24 -1.14
CA THR A 425 -24.35 25.77 -0.75
C THR A 425 -24.35 26.24 0.72
N ILE A 426 -23.80 25.43 1.63
CA ILE A 426 -23.71 25.82 3.05
C ILE A 426 -22.76 27.00 3.24
N PHE A 427 -21.61 26.99 2.55
CA PHE A 427 -20.69 28.13 2.54
C PHE A 427 -21.42 29.41 2.11
N THR A 428 -22.09 29.43 0.95
CA THR A 428 -22.88 30.56 0.46
C THR A 428 -23.89 31.06 1.50
N LEU A 429 -24.66 30.17 2.12
CA LEU A 429 -25.66 30.55 3.12
C LEU A 429 -25.06 31.15 4.40
N VAL A 430 -23.90 30.65 4.84
CA VAL A 430 -23.21 31.17 6.04
C VAL A 430 -22.56 32.50 5.75
N THR A 431 -21.82 32.60 4.64
CA THR A 431 -21.07 33.78 4.23
C THR A 431 -21.98 34.98 3.93
N LEU A 432 -23.17 34.75 3.34
CA LEU A 432 -24.19 35.79 3.19
C LEU A 432 -24.70 36.32 4.54
N LYS A 433 -24.83 35.46 5.56
CA LYS A 433 -25.27 35.88 6.89
C LYS A 433 -24.20 36.65 7.67
N THR A 434 -22.92 36.43 7.37
CA THR A 434 -21.79 37.12 8.00
C THR A 434 -21.36 38.38 7.27
N GLY A 435 -22.04 38.75 6.17
CA GLY A 435 -21.78 39.97 5.41
C GLY A 435 -20.56 39.89 4.49
N GLN A 436 -20.19 38.68 4.05
CA GLN A 436 -19.02 38.40 3.21
C GLN A 436 -19.43 37.94 1.80
N GLY A 437 -20.54 38.49 1.28
CA GLY A 437 -21.22 38.00 0.07
C GLY A 437 -20.39 37.98 -1.22
N ASP A 438 -19.27 38.70 -1.22
CA ASP A 438 -18.28 38.85 -2.29
C ASP A 438 -17.11 37.85 -2.20
N GLU A 439 -17.07 36.99 -1.17
CA GLU A 439 -16.00 36.01 -1.01
C GLU A 439 -15.99 34.97 -2.15
N ILE A 440 -14.84 34.81 -2.80
CA ILE A 440 -14.64 33.87 -3.91
C ILE A 440 -14.16 32.53 -3.38
N LEU A 441 -14.92 31.46 -3.68
CA LEU A 441 -14.54 30.08 -3.40
C LEU A 441 -14.33 29.27 -4.69
N VAL A 442 -13.21 28.55 -4.76
CA VAL A 442 -12.88 27.62 -5.85
C VAL A 442 -12.21 26.36 -5.28
N GLY A 443 -12.29 25.26 -6.00
CA GLY A 443 -11.51 24.05 -5.74
C GLY A 443 -12.34 22.79 -5.59
N ALA A 444 -11.77 21.67 -6.03
CA ALA A 444 -12.33 20.33 -5.86
C ALA A 444 -12.30 19.82 -4.40
N SER A 445 -11.72 20.60 -3.48
CA SER A 445 -11.33 20.10 -2.16
C SER A 445 -12.51 19.70 -1.29
N ALA A 446 -13.65 20.38 -1.40
CA ALA A 446 -14.88 19.99 -0.71
C ALA A 446 -15.40 18.61 -1.18
N ALA A 447 -15.36 18.36 -2.49
CA ALA A 447 -15.73 17.06 -3.07
C ALA A 447 -14.76 15.95 -2.64
N ILE A 448 -13.45 16.25 -2.58
CA ILE A 448 -12.42 15.32 -2.08
C ILE A 448 -12.60 15.03 -0.60
N MET A 449 -12.97 16.02 0.22
CA MET A 449 -13.34 15.80 1.61
C MET A 449 -14.60 14.94 1.72
N GLY A 450 -15.52 15.01 0.77
CA GLY A 450 -16.58 14.03 0.58
C GLY A 450 -16.07 12.59 0.41
N LEU A 451 -15.04 12.39 -0.40
CA LEU A 451 -14.39 11.08 -0.56
C LEU A 451 -13.65 10.63 0.71
N MET A 452 -13.08 11.56 1.48
CA MET A 452 -12.53 11.27 2.81
C MET A 452 -13.65 10.79 3.75
N GLY A 453 -14.82 11.44 3.71
CA GLY A 453 -16.00 11.05 4.48
C GLY A 453 -16.54 9.68 4.09
N ALA A 454 -16.55 9.37 2.79
CA ALA A 454 -16.88 8.05 2.28
C ALA A 454 -15.91 6.98 2.78
N THR A 455 -14.60 7.26 2.71
CA THR A 455 -13.54 6.38 3.22
C THR A 455 -13.72 6.12 4.72
N PHE A 456 -13.97 7.16 5.51
CA PHE A 456 -14.27 7.04 6.94
C PHE A 456 -15.47 6.10 7.17
N MET A 457 -16.57 6.31 6.46
CA MET A 457 -17.80 5.54 6.66
C MET A 457 -17.65 4.08 6.22
N ILE A 458 -16.91 3.80 5.14
CA ILE A 458 -16.58 2.43 4.70
C ILE A 458 -15.80 1.70 5.80
N LEU A 459 -14.76 2.33 6.36
CA LEU A 459 -13.92 1.73 7.40
C LEU A 459 -14.67 1.60 8.74
N TRP A 460 -15.51 2.58 9.08
CA TRP A 460 -16.39 2.50 10.25
C TRP A 460 -17.36 1.33 10.15
N ARG A 461 -17.95 1.10 8.97
CA ARG A 461 -18.78 -0.07 8.71
C ARG A 461 -17.99 -1.36 8.91
N GLY A 462 -16.81 -1.47 8.29
CA GLY A 462 -15.95 -2.65 8.44
C GLY A 462 -15.57 -2.94 9.89
N TRP A 463 -15.33 -1.90 10.69
CA TRP A 463 -15.08 -2.06 12.12
C TRP A 463 -16.33 -2.50 12.89
N ARG A 464 -17.49 -1.88 12.65
CA ARG A 464 -18.70 -2.08 13.48
C ARG A 464 -19.52 -3.30 13.09
N GLN A 465 -19.70 -3.54 11.79
CA GLN A 465 -20.49 -4.65 11.25
C GLN A 465 -19.59 -5.88 11.05
N ASP A 466 -18.53 -5.76 10.24
CA ASP A 466 -17.68 -6.92 9.89
C ASP A 466 -16.69 -7.28 11.00
N LYS A 467 -16.61 -6.48 12.08
CA LYS A 467 -15.67 -6.64 13.21
C LYS A 467 -14.20 -6.68 12.78
N SER A 468 -13.89 -6.09 11.63
CA SER A 468 -12.53 -6.12 11.08
C SER A 468 -11.59 -5.25 11.91
N LYS A 469 -10.51 -5.86 12.40
CA LYS A 469 -9.44 -5.17 13.12
C LYS A 469 -8.67 -4.23 12.19
N LEU A 470 -8.44 -4.67 10.95
CA LEU A 470 -7.75 -3.86 9.94
C LEU A 470 -8.54 -2.60 9.58
N ALA A 471 -9.86 -2.72 9.43
CA ALA A 471 -10.73 -1.57 9.20
C ALA A 471 -10.65 -0.58 10.38
N GLN A 472 -10.61 -1.07 11.62
CA GLN A 472 -10.45 -0.24 12.81
C GLN A 472 -9.10 0.51 12.81
N GLU A 473 -7.99 -0.17 12.52
CA GLU A 473 -6.66 0.44 12.48
C GLU A 473 -6.58 1.54 11.43
N ARG A 474 -7.10 1.29 10.22
CA ARG A 474 -7.16 2.28 9.14
C ARG A 474 -8.10 3.44 9.47
N LEU A 475 -9.22 3.17 10.13
CA LEU A 475 -10.13 4.20 10.57
C LEU A 475 -9.44 5.17 11.54
N ARG A 476 -8.60 4.68 12.46
CA ARG A 476 -7.82 5.54 13.35
C ARG A 476 -6.85 6.44 12.56
N LEU A 477 -6.19 5.90 11.54
CA LEU A 477 -5.33 6.69 10.66
C LEU A 477 -6.11 7.79 9.91
N VAL A 478 -7.26 7.43 9.34
CA VAL A 478 -8.15 8.38 8.66
C VAL A 478 -8.64 9.47 9.63
N ALA A 479 -9.02 9.11 10.86
CA ALA A 479 -9.42 10.06 11.89
C ALA A 479 -8.28 11.03 12.26
N VAL A 480 -7.04 10.54 12.36
CA VAL A 480 -5.86 11.40 12.57
C VAL A 480 -5.65 12.35 11.38
N ILE A 481 -5.78 11.86 10.14
CA ILE A 481 -5.66 12.71 8.94
C ILE A 481 -6.73 13.79 8.93
N ILE A 482 -7.99 13.46 9.24
CA ILE A 482 -9.08 14.42 9.36
C ILE A 482 -8.76 15.46 10.45
N GLY A 483 -8.26 15.03 11.61
CA GLY A 483 -7.84 15.94 12.67
C GLY A 483 -6.74 16.91 12.23
N LEU A 484 -5.72 16.41 11.53
CA LEU A 484 -4.65 17.24 10.97
C LEU A 484 -5.18 18.22 9.91
N GLN A 485 -6.13 17.79 9.06
CA GLN A 485 -6.77 18.65 8.07
C GLN A 485 -7.52 19.81 8.76
N ILE A 486 -8.28 19.53 9.81
CA ILE A 486 -9.00 20.58 10.56
C ILE A 486 -8.03 21.59 11.16
N ILE A 487 -6.93 21.12 11.76
CA ILE A 487 -5.90 22.02 12.30
C ILE A 487 -5.29 22.88 11.19
N PHE A 488 -5.02 22.29 10.02
CA PHE A 488 -4.49 23.01 8.87
C PHE A 488 -5.47 24.09 8.36
N ASP A 489 -6.75 23.74 8.20
CA ASP A 489 -7.80 24.65 7.73
C ASP A 489 -7.94 25.86 8.65
N LEU A 490 -7.89 25.65 9.96
CA LEU A 490 -7.98 26.72 10.96
C LEU A 490 -6.70 27.57 11.05
N SER A 491 -5.56 27.04 10.61
CA SER A 491 -4.25 27.71 10.70
C SER A 491 -3.91 28.55 9.47
N VAL A 492 -4.63 28.36 8.35
CA VAL A 492 -4.32 29.02 7.08
C VAL A 492 -5.49 29.90 6.62
N ALA A 493 -5.33 31.22 6.73
CA ALA A 493 -6.35 32.25 6.51
C ALA A 493 -7.00 32.31 5.10
N ASN A 494 -6.66 31.41 4.17
CA ASN A 494 -7.21 31.34 2.81
C ASN A 494 -7.70 29.92 2.46
N VAL A 495 -8.07 29.12 3.47
CA VAL A 495 -8.60 27.77 3.31
C VAL A 495 -10.00 27.72 3.90
N SER A 496 -10.97 27.26 3.12
CA SER A 496 -12.36 27.18 3.58
C SER A 496 -12.58 25.98 4.48
N PHE A 497 -12.49 26.20 5.80
CA PHE A 497 -12.89 25.21 6.81
C PHE A 497 -14.32 24.72 6.58
N LEU A 498 -15.26 25.63 6.29
CA LEU A 498 -16.67 25.29 6.04
C LEU A 498 -16.82 24.34 4.84
N GLY A 499 -16.14 24.64 3.73
CA GLY A 499 -16.18 23.80 2.53
C GLY A 499 -15.67 22.38 2.82
N HIS A 500 -14.53 22.25 3.50
CA HIS A 500 -13.96 20.95 3.84
C HIS A 500 -14.80 20.17 4.86
N PHE A 501 -15.25 20.84 5.93
CA PHE A 501 -16.04 20.21 6.98
C PHE A 501 -17.37 19.69 6.47
N PHE A 502 -18.13 20.50 5.72
CA PHE A 502 -19.41 20.05 5.18
C PHE A 502 -19.24 19.04 4.05
N GLY A 503 -18.19 19.17 3.22
CA GLY A 503 -17.82 18.13 2.25
C GLY A 503 -17.67 16.76 2.93
N LEU A 504 -16.89 16.70 4.02
CA LEU A 504 -16.71 15.51 4.86
C LEU A 504 -18.04 14.96 5.40
N VAL A 505 -18.85 15.82 6.02
CA VAL A 505 -20.14 15.43 6.62
C VAL A 505 -21.09 14.84 5.58
N PHE A 506 -21.28 15.51 4.43
CA PHE A 506 -22.14 15.00 3.37
C PHE A 506 -21.59 13.69 2.78
N GLY A 507 -20.28 13.56 2.65
CA GLY A 507 -19.64 12.32 2.22
C GLY A 507 -19.97 11.14 3.14
N ILE A 508 -19.92 11.35 4.45
CA ILE A 508 -20.31 10.35 5.47
C ILE A 508 -21.78 9.98 5.31
N ILE A 509 -22.67 10.97 5.24
CA ILE A 509 -24.13 10.76 5.17
C ILE A 509 -24.52 9.98 3.92
N ILE A 510 -24.09 10.44 2.74
CA ILE A 510 -24.42 9.82 1.45
C ILE A 510 -23.90 8.38 1.40
N THR A 511 -22.65 8.18 1.85
CA THR A 511 -22.05 6.84 1.89
C THR A 511 -22.81 5.92 2.86
N ARG A 512 -23.23 6.43 4.02
CA ARG A 512 -24.04 5.67 4.97
C ARG A 512 -25.34 5.20 4.33
N ILE A 513 -26.05 6.08 3.61
CA ILE A 513 -27.27 5.74 2.88
C ILE A 513 -27.00 4.62 1.87
N PHE A 514 -25.95 4.74 1.05
CA PHE A 514 -25.61 3.71 0.07
C PHE A 514 -25.28 2.35 0.70
N LEU A 515 -24.58 2.34 1.82
CA LEU A 515 -24.25 1.10 2.53
C LEU A 515 -25.51 0.44 3.11
N LEU A 516 -26.44 1.23 3.66
CA LEU A 516 -27.73 0.70 4.14
C LEU A 516 -28.58 0.07 3.03
N ILE A 517 -28.62 0.68 1.85
CA ILE A 517 -29.35 0.15 0.68
C ILE A 517 -28.67 -1.13 0.14
N ARG A 518 -27.34 -1.23 0.26
CA ARG A 518 -26.61 -2.44 -0.13
C ARG A 518 -26.92 -3.60 0.81
N ASP A 519 -26.99 -3.33 2.10
CA ASP A 519 -27.24 -4.33 3.15
C ASP A 519 -28.68 -4.88 3.11
N SER A 520 -29.64 -4.12 2.56
CA SER A 520 -31.04 -4.55 2.46
C SER A 520 -31.35 -5.45 1.26
N LYS A 521 -30.41 -5.65 0.33
CA LYS A 521 -30.57 -6.63 -0.76
C LYS A 521 -30.08 -8.00 -0.30
N PRO A 522 -30.92 -9.06 -0.30
CA PRO A 522 -30.47 -10.40 0.01
C PRO A 522 -29.40 -10.82 -1.01
N SER A 523 -28.27 -11.35 -0.51
CA SER A 523 -27.19 -11.88 -1.34
C SER A 523 -27.71 -13.09 -2.13
N GLN A 524 -27.92 -12.94 -3.43
CA GLN A 524 -28.25 -14.04 -4.36
C GLN A 524 -27.08 -15.02 -4.62
N THR A 525 -26.11 -15.12 -3.71
CA THR A 525 -24.85 -15.86 -3.93
C THR A 525 -24.66 -17.05 -2.97
N GLN A 526 -25.76 -17.71 -2.58
CA GLN A 526 -25.72 -18.99 -1.84
C GLN A 526 -26.55 -20.10 -2.50
N LEU A 527 -26.97 -19.93 -3.75
CA LEU A 527 -27.57 -21.00 -4.55
C LEU A 527 -26.91 -20.98 -5.94
N ASN A 528 -25.86 -21.78 -6.10
CA ASN A 528 -25.53 -22.60 -7.28
C ASN A 528 -24.20 -23.30 -7.07
#